data_AF-A0A2K3K2W5-F1
#
_entry.id   AF-A0A2K3K2W5-F1
#
_cell.length_a   1.000
_cell.length_b   1.000
_cell.length_c   1.000
_cell.angle_alpha   90.00
_cell.angle_beta   90.00
_cell.angle_gamma   90.00
#
_symmetry.space_group_name_H-M   'P 1'
#
loop_
_entity.id
_entity.type
_entity.pdbx_description
1 polymer ?
#
loop_
_entity_poly.entity_id
_entity_poly.type
_entity_poly.pdbx_seq_one_letter_code
_entity_poly.pdbx_strand_id
1 'polypeptide(L)'
;LHANDGLVLTYPNGDGLWNTTEVISDGVFRGVFNDTGNFVLENANSKSVWETFKFPSDTLLPSQVVEKGGKLSSRLKETNFSKGRFELLLQGNGDLVMHSINLPSGYANQDDYYLSNTNGDTTSSAGTQLVFDRSGYLYILGEKSEKFNLSEVESKVSTTD
;
A
#
# COMPACT_ATOMS: atom_id res chain seq x y z
N LEU A 1 12.67 6.42 20.37
CA LEU A 1 11.64 7.46 20.15
C LEU A 1 12.11 8.72 20.87
N HIS A 2 12.71 9.66 20.15
CA HIS A 2 12.81 11.03 20.66
C HIS A 2 11.46 11.67 20.35
N ALA A 3 10.80 12.28 21.34
CA ALA A 3 9.41 12.73 21.24
C ALA A 3 9.13 13.68 20.05
N ASN A 4 10.19 14.30 19.50
CA ASN A 4 10.12 15.23 18.38
C ASN A 4 10.57 14.64 17.03
N ASP A 5 11.25 13.49 17.02
CA ASP A 5 11.89 12.95 15.80
C ASP A 5 11.19 11.68 15.26
N GLY A 6 10.06 11.31 15.86
CA GLY A 6 9.33 10.09 15.52
C GLY A 6 10.19 8.83 15.59
N LEU A 7 10.08 7.97 14.56
CA LEU A 7 10.91 6.79 14.42
C LEU A 7 12.20 7.17 13.67
N VAL A 8 13.35 6.99 14.33
CA VAL A 8 14.67 7.27 13.78
C VAL A 8 15.47 5.98 13.78
N LEU A 9 16.08 5.67 12.64
CA LEU A 9 17.05 4.60 12.48
C LEU A 9 18.43 5.23 12.33
N THR A 10 19.38 4.78 13.16
CA THR A 10 20.76 5.26 13.15
C THR A 10 21.73 4.11 12.95
N TYR A 11 22.91 4.44 12.40
CA TYR A 11 24.07 3.57 12.43
C TYR A 11 24.62 3.44 13.86
N PRO A 12 25.42 2.41 14.16
CA PRO A 12 26.04 2.25 15.48
C PRO A 12 26.92 3.42 15.93
N ASN A 13 27.45 4.21 14.99
CA ASN A 13 28.22 5.42 15.26
C ASN A 13 27.35 6.66 15.54
N GLY A 14 26.02 6.54 15.47
CA GLY A 14 25.06 7.62 15.70
C GLY A 14 24.58 8.35 14.44
N ASP A 15 25.14 8.06 13.27
CA ASP A 15 24.73 8.72 12.02
C ASP A 15 23.29 8.32 11.64
N GLY A 16 22.52 9.28 11.13
CA GLY A 16 21.13 9.04 10.69
C GLY A 16 21.08 8.21 9.41
N LEU A 17 20.29 7.14 9.41
CA LEU A 17 20.02 6.30 8.24
C LEU A 17 18.66 6.62 7.63
N TRP A 18 17.63 6.76 8.46
CA TRP A 18 16.26 7.05 8.02
C TRP A 18 15.43 7.59 9.19
N ASN A 19 14.43 8.42 8.92
CA ASN A 19 13.48 8.88 9.94
C ASN A 19 12.10 9.19 9.35
N THR A 20 11.13 9.39 10.24
CA THR A 20 9.76 9.81 9.90
C THR A 20 9.53 11.32 10.07
N THR A 21 10.55 12.11 10.39
CA THR A 21 10.42 13.50 10.86
C THR A 21 9.79 14.42 9.81
N GLU A 22 10.05 14.19 8.52
CA GLU A 22 9.45 14.98 7.42
C GLU A 22 7.94 14.76 7.25
N VAL A 23 7.41 13.65 7.79
CA VAL A 23 6.04 13.19 7.53
C VAL A 23 5.15 13.36 8.75
N ILE A 24 5.71 13.33 9.96
CA ILE A 24 4.95 13.53 11.19
C ILE A 24 4.50 14.98 11.31
N SER A 25 3.23 15.17 11.71
CA SER A 25 2.59 16.49 11.82
C SER A 25 2.46 16.98 13.27
N ASP A 26 2.89 16.17 14.24
CA ASP A 26 2.69 16.40 15.67
C ASP A 26 3.75 15.63 16.48
N GLY A 27 3.86 15.94 17.77
CA GLY A 27 4.76 15.23 18.68
C GLY A 27 4.37 13.75 18.86
N VAL A 28 5.36 12.86 18.93
CA VAL A 28 5.15 11.43 19.13
C VAL A 28 5.22 11.10 20.62
N PHE A 29 4.19 10.42 21.12
CA PHE A 29 4.11 9.97 22.50
C PHE A 29 4.45 8.49 22.64
N ARG A 30 3.95 7.65 21.72
CA ARG A 30 4.20 6.19 21.74
C ARG A 30 4.16 5.58 20.34
N GLY A 31 4.75 4.39 20.21
CA GLY A 31 4.56 3.51 19.06
C GLY A 31 3.70 2.31 19.46
N VAL A 32 2.75 1.92 18.61
CA VAL A 32 1.85 0.77 18.81
C VAL A 32 1.99 -0.16 17.62
N PHE A 33 2.30 -1.43 17.89
CA PHE A 33 2.16 -2.49 16.90
C PHE A 33 0.81 -3.17 17.16
N ASN A 34 -0.14 -3.02 16.24
CA ASN A 34 -1.49 -3.52 16.44
C ASN A 34 -1.67 -4.95 15.89
N ASP A 35 -2.81 -5.57 16.20
CA ASP A 35 -3.12 -6.94 15.78
C ASP A 35 -3.32 -7.11 14.26
N THR A 36 -3.36 -6.01 13.49
CA THR A 36 -3.36 -6.09 12.02
C THR A 36 -1.95 -6.12 11.43
N GLY A 37 -0.91 -6.00 12.26
CA GLY A 37 0.48 -5.89 11.83
C GLY A 37 0.91 -4.48 11.40
N ASN A 38 0.06 -3.47 11.65
CA ASN A 38 0.40 -2.08 11.36
C ASN A 38 1.14 -1.49 12.57
N PHE A 39 2.32 -0.93 12.32
CA PHE A 39 3.04 -0.14 13.30
C PHE A 39 2.65 1.33 13.15
N VAL A 40 2.13 1.91 14.24
CA VAL A 40 1.56 3.25 14.29
C VAL A 40 2.32 4.09 15.31
N LEU A 41 2.70 5.31 14.94
CA LEU A 41 3.15 6.32 15.88
C LEU A 41 1.96 7.20 16.28
N GLU A 42 1.77 7.40 17.58
CA GLU A 42 0.63 8.14 18.11
C GLU A 42 1.08 9.32 18.97
N ASN A 43 0.34 10.43 18.90
CA ASN A 43 0.54 11.58 19.79
C ASN A 43 -0.10 11.33 21.18
N ALA A 44 0.03 12.32 22.08
CA ALA A 44 -0.49 12.22 23.45
C ALA A 44 -2.02 12.03 23.53
N ASN A 45 -2.75 12.41 22.48
CA ASN A 45 -4.20 12.24 22.35
C ASN A 45 -4.59 10.91 21.71
N SER A 46 -3.64 9.98 21.51
CA SER A 46 -3.84 8.71 20.80
C SER A 46 -4.25 8.87 19.33
N LYS A 47 -3.90 10.01 18.71
CA LYS A 47 -4.09 10.22 17.28
C LYS A 47 -2.87 9.66 16.54
N SER A 48 -3.11 8.86 15.50
CA SER A 48 -2.06 8.44 14.57
C SER A 48 -1.44 9.65 13.88
N VAL A 49 -0.11 9.75 13.96
CA VAL A 49 0.69 10.78 13.27
C VAL A 49 1.55 10.19 12.16
N TRP A 50 1.71 8.86 12.13
CA TRP A 50 2.38 8.10 11.08
C TRP A 50 2.04 6.61 11.24
N GLU A 51 1.96 5.86 10.14
CA GLU A 51 1.74 4.41 10.19
C GLU A 51 2.37 3.66 9.01
N THR A 52 2.83 2.43 9.23
CA THR A 52 3.49 1.61 8.19
C THR A 52 2.58 1.32 7.00
N PHE A 53 1.27 1.14 7.22
CA PHE A 53 0.34 0.76 6.16
C PHE A 53 0.14 1.85 5.09
N LYS A 54 0.49 3.10 5.38
CA LYS A 54 0.51 4.21 4.42
C LYS A 54 1.78 4.24 3.55
N PHE A 55 2.76 3.38 3.84
CA PHE A 55 4.03 3.27 3.11
C PHE A 55 4.33 1.81 2.72
N PRO A 56 3.46 1.15 1.92
CA PRO A 56 3.72 -0.21 1.47
C PRO A 56 4.99 -0.29 0.60
N SER A 57 5.74 -1.38 0.76
CA SER A 57 6.86 -1.73 -0.13
C SER A 57 6.40 -2.67 -1.24
N ASP A 58 6.71 -3.95 -1.12
CA ASP A 58 6.51 -5.02 -2.08
C ASP A 58 5.45 -6.03 -1.63
N THR A 59 4.93 -5.87 -0.40
CA THR A 59 3.94 -6.76 0.21
C THR A 59 2.73 -5.95 0.67
N LEU A 60 1.54 -6.43 0.34
CA LEU A 60 0.26 -5.93 0.87
C LEU A 60 -0.23 -6.90 1.94
N LEU A 61 -0.62 -6.40 3.11
CA LEU A 61 -1.11 -7.22 4.23
C LEU A 61 -2.64 -7.16 4.37
N PRO A 62 -3.28 -8.20 4.94
CA PRO A 62 -4.70 -8.11 5.28
C PRO A 62 -5.01 -6.94 6.22
N SER A 63 -6.14 -6.27 6.01
CA SER A 63 -6.52 -4.97 6.57
C SER A 63 -5.82 -3.74 5.98
N GLN A 64 -4.93 -3.90 5.01
CA GLN A 64 -4.25 -2.77 4.38
C GLN A 64 -5.08 -2.19 3.24
N VAL A 65 -5.07 -0.86 3.15
CA VAL A 65 -5.76 -0.08 2.12
C VAL A 65 -4.75 0.79 1.41
N VAL A 66 -4.76 0.76 0.08
CA VAL A 66 -3.97 1.65 -0.78
C VAL A 66 -4.91 2.66 -1.42
N GLU A 67 -4.67 3.94 -1.14
CA GLU A 67 -5.43 5.05 -1.70
C GLU A 67 -4.96 5.40 -3.11
N LYS A 68 -5.73 6.23 -3.83
CA LYS A 68 -5.33 6.79 -5.13
C LYS A 68 -3.94 7.43 -5.05
N GLY A 69 -3.09 7.12 -6.02
CA GLY A 69 -1.67 7.51 -6.08
C GLY A 69 -0.74 6.60 -5.29
N GLY A 70 -1.28 5.74 -4.42
CA GLY A 70 -0.52 4.74 -3.68
C GLY A 70 -0.09 3.58 -4.59
N LYS A 71 1.10 3.05 -4.33
CA LYS A 71 1.65 1.94 -5.09
C LYS A 71 2.49 0.99 -4.26
N LEU A 72 2.57 -0.25 -4.71
CA LEU A 72 3.56 -1.22 -4.28
C LEU A 72 4.63 -1.36 -5.36
N SER A 73 5.88 -1.53 -4.95
CA SER A 73 6.99 -1.83 -5.85
C SER A 73 7.56 -3.18 -5.50
N SER A 74 7.68 -4.07 -6.49
CA SER A 74 8.43 -5.32 -6.34
C SER A 74 9.81 -5.10 -5.74
N ARG A 75 10.36 -6.11 -5.06
CA ARG A 75 11.77 -6.15 -4.70
C ARG A 75 12.66 -6.43 -5.92
N LEU A 76 13.91 -5.98 -5.90
CA LEU A 76 14.83 -6.15 -7.01
C LEU A 76 15.14 -7.62 -7.28
N LYS A 77 15.36 -8.41 -6.22
CA LYS A 77 15.57 -9.87 -6.24
C LYS A 77 15.14 -10.46 -4.89
N GLU A 78 15.04 -11.79 -4.79
CA GLU A 78 14.62 -12.50 -3.57
C GLU A 78 15.36 -12.04 -2.30
N THR A 79 16.69 -11.88 -2.39
CA THR A 79 17.57 -11.47 -1.29
C THR A 79 17.89 -9.97 -1.27
N ASN A 80 17.32 -9.18 -2.20
CA ASN A 80 17.56 -7.75 -2.30
C ASN A 80 16.22 -6.99 -2.30
N PHE A 81 15.90 -6.43 -1.14
CA PHE A 81 14.68 -5.68 -0.86
C PHE A 81 14.69 -4.25 -1.41
N SER A 82 15.71 -3.85 -2.18
CA SER A 82 15.67 -2.59 -2.90
C SER A 82 14.59 -2.59 -3.98
N LYS A 83 14.22 -1.40 -4.44
CA LYS A 83 13.16 -1.22 -5.44
C LYS A 83 13.45 -1.98 -6.74
N GLY A 84 12.52 -2.85 -7.13
CA GLY A 84 12.50 -3.60 -8.38
C GLY A 84 11.78 -2.87 -9.52
N ARG A 85 11.55 -3.58 -10.62
CA ARG A 85 11.05 -3.01 -11.87
C ARG A 85 9.55 -3.14 -12.09
N PHE A 86 8.81 -3.83 -11.24
CA PHE A 86 7.36 -3.96 -11.34
C PHE A 86 6.68 -3.13 -10.27
N GLU A 87 5.62 -2.41 -10.63
CA GLU A 87 4.79 -1.63 -9.71
C GLU A 87 3.32 -2.03 -9.89
N LEU A 88 2.59 -2.07 -8.78
CA LEU A 88 1.13 -2.12 -8.73
C LEU A 88 0.66 -0.76 -8.22
N LEU A 89 -0.05 0.02 -9.03
CA LEU A 89 -0.40 1.42 -8.76
C LEU A 89 -1.90 1.62 -8.90
N LEU A 90 -2.54 2.18 -7.86
CA LEU A 90 -3.89 2.73 -8.01
C LEU A 90 -3.77 4.16 -8.53
N GLN A 91 -4.11 4.37 -9.80
CA GLN A 91 -3.99 5.65 -10.47
C GLN A 91 -5.06 6.65 -9.98
N GLY A 92 -4.82 7.95 -10.19
CA GLY A 92 -5.76 9.01 -9.76
C GLY A 92 -7.13 8.95 -10.46
N ASN A 93 -7.19 8.40 -11.67
CA ASN A 93 -8.44 8.17 -12.41
C ASN A 93 -9.27 6.99 -11.85
N GLY A 94 -8.70 6.20 -10.94
CA GLY A 94 -9.35 5.04 -10.31
C GLY A 94 -9.03 3.69 -10.94
N ASP A 95 -8.19 3.63 -11.97
CA ASP A 95 -7.68 2.36 -12.49
C ASP A 95 -6.57 1.81 -11.60
N LEU A 96 -6.59 0.51 -11.35
CA LEU A 96 -5.46 -0.22 -10.82
C LEU A 96 -4.66 -0.80 -11.98
N VAL A 97 -3.38 -0.47 -12.02
CA VAL A 97 -2.45 -0.86 -13.08
C VAL A 97 -1.28 -1.64 -12.51
N MET A 98 -0.90 -2.73 -13.18
CA MET A 98 0.38 -3.40 -12.96
C MET A 98 1.27 -3.15 -14.18
N HIS A 99 2.39 -2.46 -13.99
CA HIS A 99 3.31 -2.13 -15.09
C HIS A 99 4.76 -2.42 -14.71
N SER A 100 5.65 -2.34 -15.71
CA SER A 100 7.08 -2.25 -15.44
C SER A 100 7.61 -0.82 -15.56
N ILE A 101 8.69 -0.52 -14.85
CA ILE A 101 9.40 0.77 -14.90
C ILE A 101 10.86 0.58 -15.32
N ASN A 102 11.42 1.62 -15.94
CA ASN A 102 12.86 1.72 -16.18
C ASN A 102 13.58 2.18 -14.92
N LEU A 103 14.67 1.52 -14.55
CA LEU A 103 15.55 1.94 -13.46
C LEU A 103 16.83 2.54 -14.03
N PRO A 104 17.35 3.65 -13.46
CA PRO A 104 16.88 4.31 -12.25
C PRO A 104 15.80 5.39 -12.47
N SER A 105 15.39 5.66 -13.72
CA SER A 105 14.54 6.82 -14.05
C SER A 105 13.13 6.79 -13.44
N GLY A 106 12.60 5.61 -13.16
CA GLY A 106 11.25 5.41 -12.61
C GLY A 106 10.12 5.58 -13.64
N TYR A 107 10.44 5.82 -14.91
CA TYR A 107 9.41 5.95 -15.96
C TYR A 107 8.76 4.61 -16.24
N ALA A 108 7.42 4.59 -16.26
CA ALA A 108 6.62 3.45 -16.68
C ALA A 108 6.91 3.11 -18.15
N ASN A 109 6.96 1.81 -18.44
CA ASN A 109 6.93 1.30 -19.79
C ASN A 109 5.51 1.38 -20.35
N GLN A 110 5.40 1.29 -21.68
CA GLN A 110 4.14 1.57 -22.38
C GLN A 110 3.06 0.51 -22.15
N ASP A 111 3.46 -0.74 -21.94
CA ASP A 111 2.53 -1.87 -21.83
C ASP A 111 2.30 -2.26 -20.37
N ASP A 112 1.02 -2.25 -19.98
CA ASP A 112 0.55 -2.72 -18.69
C ASP A 112 0.35 -4.25 -18.72
N TYR A 113 0.78 -4.94 -17.66
CA TYR A 113 0.49 -6.36 -17.45
C TYR A 113 -0.94 -6.58 -16.96
N TYR A 114 -1.54 -5.59 -16.31
CA TYR A 114 -2.90 -5.63 -15.79
C TYR A 114 -3.50 -4.23 -15.77
N LEU A 115 -4.77 -4.12 -16.12
CA LEU A 115 -5.59 -2.92 -16.04
C LEU A 115 -6.99 -3.32 -15.55
N SER A 116 -7.47 -2.70 -14.47
CA SER A 116 -8.76 -3.05 -13.87
C SER A 116 -9.98 -2.52 -14.63
N ASN A 117 -9.82 -1.48 -15.46
CA ASN A 117 -10.93 -0.75 -16.09
C ASN A 117 -11.95 -0.25 -15.07
N THR A 118 -11.44 0.32 -13.99
CA THR A 118 -12.22 0.95 -12.92
C THR A 118 -12.06 2.47 -12.93
N ASN A 119 -11.63 3.05 -14.05
CA ASN A 119 -11.92 4.45 -14.31
C ASN A 119 -13.44 4.64 -14.44
N GLY A 120 -13.97 5.65 -13.76
CA GLY A 120 -15.41 5.85 -13.70
C GLY A 120 -15.98 6.33 -15.04
N ASP A 121 -17.16 5.83 -15.40
CA ASP A 121 -18.01 6.37 -16.46
C ASP A 121 -19.40 6.76 -15.92
N THR A 122 -20.41 6.95 -16.77
CA THR A 122 -21.76 7.30 -16.31
C THR A 122 -22.47 6.18 -15.54
N THR A 123 -22.01 4.95 -15.70
CA THR A 123 -22.59 3.71 -15.16
C THR A 123 -21.69 3.06 -14.11
N SER A 124 -20.37 3.11 -14.26
CA SER A 124 -19.37 2.61 -13.30
C SER A 124 -18.87 3.73 -12.38
N SER A 125 -18.45 3.38 -11.17
CA SER A 125 -17.78 4.32 -10.28
C SER A 125 -16.28 4.20 -10.39
N ALA A 126 -15.56 5.32 -10.29
CA ALA A 126 -14.11 5.27 -10.26
C ALA A 126 -13.62 4.49 -9.02
N GLY A 127 -12.57 3.68 -9.17
CA GLY A 127 -11.91 3.03 -8.04
C GLY A 127 -11.34 4.08 -7.08
N THR A 128 -11.60 3.94 -5.79
CA THR A 128 -11.14 4.87 -4.74
C THR A 128 -10.00 4.30 -3.91
N GLN A 129 -10.02 2.99 -3.70
CA GLN A 129 -9.11 2.27 -2.82
C GLN A 129 -8.89 0.85 -3.33
N LEU A 130 -7.65 0.35 -3.25
CA LEU A 130 -7.36 -1.08 -3.30
C LEU A 130 -7.37 -1.59 -1.86
N VAL A 131 -8.23 -2.57 -1.59
CA VAL A 131 -8.47 -3.10 -0.25
C VAL A 131 -8.08 -4.56 -0.22
N PHE A 132 -7.17 -4.92 0.70
CA PHE A 132 -6.96 -6.30 1.10
C PHE A 132 -7.59 -6.51 2.48
N ASP A 133 -8.76 -7.13 2.54
CA ASP A 133 -9.50 -7.23 3.79
C ASP A 133 -9.04 -8.40 4.69
N ARG A 134 -9.54 -8.42 5.93
CA ARG A 134 -9.21 -9.45 6.93
C ARG A 134 -9.67 -10.86 6.55
N SER A 135 -10.64 -10.97 5.65
CA SER A 135 -11.17 -12.24 5.17
C SER A 135 -10.35 -12.79 4.01
N GLY A 136 -9.34 -12.05 3.54
CA GLY A 136 -8.47 -12.45 2.46
C GLY A 136 -8.95 -12.00 1.08
N TYR A 137 -9.97 -11.13 0.99
CA TYR A 137 -10.42 -10.62 -0.30
C TYR A 137 -9.59 -9.41 -0.72
N LEU A 138 -9.13 -9.43 -1.97
CA LEU A 138 -8.48 -8.32 -2.63
C LEU A 138 -9.43 -7.72 -3.69
N TYR A 139 -9.82 -6.47 -3.49
CA TYR A 139 -10.77 -5.79 -4.37
C TYR A 139 -10.51 -4.28 -4.47
N ILE A 140 -11.03 -3.66 -5.52
CA ILE A 140 -11.10 -2.21 -5.66
C ILE A 140 -12.47 -1.76 -5.16
N LEU A 141 -12.50 -0.75 -4.28
CA LEU A 141 -13.72 -0.12 -3.80
C LEU A 141 -14.08 1.07 -4.69
N GLY A 142 -15.25 1.05 -5.34
CA GLY A 142 -15.75 2.19 -6.13
C GLY A 142 -16.40 3.28 -5.27
N GLU A 143 -16.57 4.49 -5.81
CA GLU A 143 -17.19 5.63 -5.10
C GLU A 143 -18.67 5.36 -4.73
N LYS A 144 -19.38 4.51 -5.47
CA LYS A 144 -20.74 4.04 -5.14
C LYS A 144 -20.74 2.83 -4.22
N SER A 145 -19.60 2.54 -3.56
CA SER A 145 -19.39 1.42 -2.65
C SER A 145 -19.51 0.03 -3.28
N GLU A 146 -19.40 -0.07 -4.60
CA GLU A 146 -19.24 -1.36 -5.27
C GLU A 146 -17.84 -1.96 -5.03
N LYS A 147 -17.74 -3.28 -5.16
CA LYS A 147 -16.47 -4.01 -5.05
C LYS A 147 -16.13 -4.68 -6.37
N PHE A 148 -14.97 -4.36 -6.92
CA PHE A 148 -14.40 -5.04 -8.09
C PHE A 148 -13.33 -6.02 -7.61
N ASN A 149 -13.67 -7.31 -7.54
CA ASN A 149 -12.73 -8.33 -7.05
C ASN A 149 -11.59 -8.55 -8.05
N LEU A 150 -10.36 -8.65 -7.56
CA LEU A 150 -9.18 -8.97 -8.37
C LEU A 150 -8.95 -10.48 -8.53
N SER A 151 -9.58 -11.28 -7.68
CA SER A 151 -9.57 -12.73 -7.78
C SER A 151 -10.96 -13.20 -8.16
N GLU A 152 -11.05 -14.13 -9.11
CA GLU A 152 -12.26 -14.92 -9.26
C GLU A 152 -12.39 -15.81 -8.03
N VAL A 153 -13.55 -15.79 -7.39
CA VAL A 153 -13.92 -16.88 -6.48
C VAL A 153 -14.13 -18.09 -7.39
N GLU A 154 -13.14 -18.97 -7.50
CA GLU A 154 -13.39 -20.29 -8.10
C GLU A 154 -14.60 -20.89 -7.36
N SER A 155 -15.72 -20.99 -8.06
CA SER A 155 -16.89 -21.68 -7.53
C SER A 155 -16.46 -23.10 -7.22
N LYS A 156 -16.57 -23.49 -5.94
CA LYS A 156 -16.28 -24.84 -5.44
C LYS A 156 -16.70 -25.90 -6.47
N VAL A 157 -15.73 -26.71 -6.90
CA VAL A 157 -15.96 -27.91 -7.69
C VAL A 157 -17.08 -28.72 -7.04
N SER A 158 -18.11 -29.06 -7.82
CA SER A 158 -19.18 -29.95 -7.43
C SER A 158 -18.60 -31.29 -7.00
N THR A 159 -18.66 -31.63 -5.70
CA THR A 159 -18.43 -33.01 -5.26
C THR A 159 -19.73 -33.78 -5.48
N THR A 160 -19.93 -34.23 -6.70
CA THR A 160 -20.77 -35.39 -6.99
C THR A 160 -19.84 -36.55 -7.31
N ASP A 161 -19.48 -37.28 -6.26
CA ASP A 161 -19.16 -38.72 -6.32
C ASP A 161 -20.38 -39.49 -5.77
#